data_AF-K2BNJ6-F1
#
_entry.id   AF-K2BNJ6-F1
#
_cell.length_a   1.000
_cell.length_b   1.000
_cell.length_c   1.000
_cell.angle_alpha   90.00
_cell.angle_beta   90.00
_cell.angle_gamma   90.00
#
_symmetry.space_group_name_H-M   'P 1'
#
loop_
_entity.id
_entity.type
_entity.pdbx_description
1 polymer ?
#
loop_
_entity_poly.entity_id
_entity_poly.type
_entity_poly.pdbx_seq_one_letter_code
_entity_poly.pdbx_strand_id
1 'polypeptide(L)'
;MRKCNKNDAIPMNRQLKTYPLLCAVALILTLSATAIFAAPEKKPVESAAEKAIKAEAEQKEQDQLLRREVMDFVKENQGREPGEGWLYLAGHYRELKQPDRSMLYLRTLLRSEHINPRIVWEAMLLNADILKEKKEYASATRELGRLIDMVPARNYMVRAKIARAEIIGRNLTTMEELYKAFKRYYWPWPEKPDIEAIEYLMGFERGYDLEIAMRALEAWEEIAGFPEEEASNLANLHIAMLYAFDLNDPPRSLPFLNKIKEGDAVSEEAAFLKAVMAHFYTPGADLNVCLENYS
;
A
#
# COMPACT_ATOMS: atom_id res chain seq x y z
N MET A 1 -5.95 -47.99 -45.82
CA MET A 1 -7.19 -48.65 -45.36
C MET A 1 -7.09 -48.72 -43.83
N ARG A 2 -7.96 -48.17 -42.98
CA ARG A 2 -9.41 -48.03 -43.01
C ARG A 2 -9.84 -46.65 -42.48
N LYS A 3 -10.87 -46.11 -43.13
CA LYS A 3 -11.74 -45.02 -42.67
C LYS A 3 -12.66 -45.51 -41.56
N CYS A 4 -13.08 -44.59 -40.68
CA CYS A 4 -14.41 -44.52 -40.05
C CYS A 4 -14.55 -43.14 -39.40
N ASN A 5 -15.01 -42.11 -40.13
CA ASN A 5 -16.36 -41.55 -39.99
C ASN A 5 -17.40 -42.44 -39.33
N LYS A 6 -18.10 -41.87 -38.32
CA LYS A 6 -19.56 -41.87 -38.18
C LYS A 6 -19.98 -41.21 -36.85
N ASN A 7 -20.64 -40.06 -36.90
CA ASN A 7 -22.10 -40.00 -36.76
C ASN A 7 -22.59 -38.55 -36.70
N ASP A 8 -23.25 -38.19 -37.80
CA ASP A 8 -24.35 -37.22 -37.83
C ASP A 8 -25.46 -37.62 -36.84
N ALA A 9 -26.16 -36.64 -36.25
CA ALA A 9 -27.62 -36.53 -36.38
C ALA A 9 -28.26 -35.48 -35.43
N ILE A 10 -28.60 -34.32 -36.03
CA ILE A 10 -29.89 -33.57 -35.99
C ILE A 10 -30.47 -33.08 -34.63
N PRO A 11 -31.50 -32.20 -34.60
CA PRO A 11 -31.32 -30.80 -34.19
C PRO A 11 -32.30 -30.39 -33.06
N MET A 12 -32.05 -29.25 -32.40
CA MET A 12 -33.12 -28.61 -31.61
C MET A 12 -33.32 -27.16 -32.01
N ASN A 13 -34.21 -27.04 -32.99
CA ASN A 13 -35.08 -25.91 -33.26
C ASN A 13 -35.85 -25.52 -31.99
N ARG A 14 -35.79 -24.24 -31.56
CA ARG A 14 -36.99 -23.48 -31.14
C ARG A 14 -36.69 -21.98 -30.91
N GLN A 15 -37.06 -21.22 -31.92
CA GLN A 15 -37.81 -19.95 -31.85
C GLN A 15 -37.17 -18.76 -31.10
N LEU A 16 -36.45 -17.96 -31.88
CA LEU A 16 -36.40 -16.51 -31.69
C LEU A 16 -37.82 -15.94 -31.87
N LYS A 17 -38.50 -15.66 -30.75
CA LYS A 17 -39.66 -14.78 -30.73
C LYS A 17 -39.20 -13.36 -30.43
N THR A 18 -39.30 -12.54 -31.49
CA THR A 18 -39.64 -11.12 -31.50
C THR A 18 -40.31 -10.62 -30.22
N TYR A 19 -39.87 -9.48 -29.67
CA TYR A 19 -40.71 -8.29 -29.35
C TYR A 19 -39.85 -7.21 -28.64
N PRO A 20 -39.42 -6.14 -29.34
CA PRO A 20 -39.31 -4.82 -28.74
C PRO A 20 -40.33 -3.91 -29.45
N LEU A 21 -41.61 -4.12 -29.17
CA LEU A 21 -42.70 -3.31 -29.74
C LEU A 21 -43.89 -3.19 -28.78
N LEU A 22 -43.59 -3.17 -27.47
CA LEU A 22 -44.55 -2.94 -26.39
C LEU A 22 -44.26 -1.66 -25.58
N CYS A 23 -43.32 -0.82 -26.02
CA CYS A 23 -43.10 0.52 -25.46
C CYS A 23 -43.77 1.66 -26.26
N ALA A 24 -44.42 1.35 -27.40
CA ALA A 24 -44.98 2.39 -28.28
C ALA A 24 -46.51 2.50 -28.27
N VAL A 25 -47.25 1.58 -27.62
CA VAL A 25 -48.73 1.59 -27.62
C VAL A 25 -49.33 2.13 -26.30
N ALA A 26 -48.54 2.27 -25.24
CA ALA A 26 -48.99 2.95 -24.02
C ALA A 26 -48.95 4.49 -24.12
N LEU A 27 -48.40 5.04 -25.21
CA LEU A 27 -48.17 6.48 -25.37
C LEU A 27 -49.20 7.20 -26.25
N ILE A 28 -50.24 6.49 -26.73
CA ILE A 28 -51.27 7.04 -27.63
C ILE A 28 -52.70 6.96 -27.06
N LEU A 29 -52.92 6.35 -25.88
CA LEU A 29 -54.28 6.15 -25.32
C LEU A 29 -54.61 6.92 -24.03
N THR A 30 -53.87 7.98 -23.69
CA THR A 30 -54.35 9.01 -22.74
C THR A 30 -54.60 10.36 -23.41
N LEU A 31 -54.54 10.41 -24.74
CA LEU A 31 -54.76 11.58 -25.59
C LEU A 31 -56.17 11.56 -26.23
N SER A 32 -57.21 11.28 -25.44
CA SER A 32 -58.61 11.54 -25.83
C SER A 32 -59.59 11.32 -24.68
N ALA A 33 -59.38 12.01 -23.56
CA ALA A 33 -60.45 12.24 -22.60
C ALA A 33 -60.60 13.75 -22.37
N THR A 34 -61.52 14.31 -23.16
CA THR A 34 -62.34 15.49 -22.84
C THR A 34 -61.62 16.79 -22.48
N ALA A 35 -61.60 17.70 -23.45
CA ALA A 35 -61.60 19.13 -23.20
C ALA A 35 -62.81 19.51 -22.34
N ILE A 36 -62.56 19.99 -21.12
CA ILE A 36 -63.48 20.87 -20.41
C ILE A 36 -62.72 22.17 -20.22
N PHE A 37 -63.23 23.23 -20.85
CA PHE A 37 -62.81 24.61 -20.61
C PHE A 37 -62.89 24.92 -19.11
N ALA A 38 -61.75 25.21 -18.49
CA ALA A 38 -61.68 25.93 -17.23
C ALA A 38 -60.82 27.18 -17.46
N ALA A 39 -61.37 28.33 -17.11
CA ALA A 39 -60.79 29.66 -17.30
C ALA A 39 -59.40 29.77 -16.66
N PRO A 40 -58.51 30.66 -17.16
CA PRO A 40 -57.24 30.90 -16.52
C PRO A 40 -57.48 31.66 -15.22
N GLU A 41 -57.45 30.94 -14.09
CA GLU A 41 -57.24 31.59 -12.80
C GLU A 41 -55.83 32.22 -12.82
N LYS A 42 -55.80 33.56 -12.78
CA LYS A 42 -54.58 34.33 -12.60
C LYS A 42 -53.95 33.91 -11.28
N LYS A 43 -52.85 33.15 -11.32
CA LYS A 43 -51.94 33.04 -10.17
C LYS A 43 -51.46 34.45 -9.82
N PRO A 44 -51.55 34.88 -8.56
CA PRO A 44 -50.99 36.16 -8.16
C PRO A 44 -49.48 36.13 -8.42
N VAL A 45 -48.98 37.13 -9.14
CA VAL A 45 -47.55 37.32 -9.35
C VAL A 45 -46.97 37.69 -7.99
N GLU A 46 -46.35 36.73 -7.30
CA GLU A 46 -45.59 36.99 -6.07
C GLU A 46 -44.61 38.12 -6.33
N SER A 47 -44.70 39.16 -5.51
CA SER A 47 -43.86 40.35 -5.64
C SER A 47 -42.39 39.98 -5.45
N ALA A 48 -41.47 40.72 -6.08
CA ALA A 48 -40.03 40.50 -5.91
C ALA A 48 -39.59 40.52 -4.43
N ALA A 49 -40.34 41.23 -3.58
CA ALA A 49 -40.15 41.26 -2.14
C ALA A 49 -40.55 39.94 -1.45
N GLU A 50 -41.67 39.32 -1.82
CA GLU A 50 -42.10 38.02 -1.27
C GLU A 50 -41.18 36.88 -1.71
N LYS A 51 -40.64 36.95 -2.94
CA LYS A 51 -39.61 36.01 -3.40
C LYS A 51 -38.29 36.18 -2.65
N ALA A 52 -37.90 37.42 -2.35
CA ALA A 52 -36.71 37.69 -1.54
C ALA A 52 -36.89 37.21 -0.09
N ILE A 53 -38.07 37.42 0.51
CA ILE A 53 -38.38 36.95 1.87
C ILE A 53 -38.44 35.41 1.93
N LYS A 54 -39.01 34.74 0.93
CA LYS A 54 -38.99 33.27 0.83
C LYS A 54 -37.58 32.73 0.62
N ALA A 55 -36.78 33.34 -0.27
CA ALA A 55 -35.40 32.91 -0.49
C ALA A 55 -34.53 33.09 0.77
N GLU A 56 -34.73 34.18 1.53
CA GLU A 56 -34.03 34.41 2.79
C GLU A 56 -34.49 33.44 3.89
N ALA A 57 -35.76 33.03 3.90
CA ALA A 57 -36.29 32.01 4.80
C ALA A 57 -35.75 30.62 4.45
N GLU A 58 -35.72 30.24 3.17
CA GLU A 58 -35.14 28.99 2.67
C GLU A 58 -33.63 28.91 2.98
N GLN A 59 -32.90 30.02 2.86
CA GLN A 59 -31.49 30.09 3.20
C GLN A 59 -31.25 29.93 4.71
N LYS A 60 -32.12 30.53 5.56
CA LYS A 60 -32.07 30.32 7.02
C LYS A 60 -32.42 28.88 7.42
N GLU A 61 -33.34 28.24 6.72
CA GLU A 61 -33.67 26.82 6.95
C GLU A 61 -32.52 25.89 6.53
N GLN A 62 -31.87 26.16 5.40
CA GLN A 62 -30.65 25.45 4.98
C GLN A 62 -29.52 25.63 5.99
N ASP A 63 -29.28 26.85 6.47
CA ASP A 63 -28.26 27.11 7.50
C ASP A 63 -28.57 26.40 8.83
N GLN A 64 -29.84 26.28 9.19
CA GLN A 64 -30.26 25.54 10.38
C GLN A 64 -30.11 24.02 10.22
N LEU A 65 -30.41 23.50 9.04
CA LEU A 65 -30.17 22.09 8.69
C LEU A 65 -28.68 21.77 8.70
N LEU A 66 -27.85 22.60 8.05
CA LEU A 66 -26.40 22.44 8.05
C LEU A 66 -25.82 22.50 9.46
N ARG A 67 -26.29 23.44 10.30
CA ARG A 67 -25.88 23.50 11.70
C ARG A 67 -26.30 22.25 12.47
N ARG A 68 -27.50 21.70 12.23
CA ARG A 68 -27.94 20.46 12.87
C ARG A 68 -27.06 19.29 12.43
N GLU A 69 -26.81 19.12 11.14
CA GLU A 69 -25.93 18.06 10.61
C GLU A 69 -24.51 18.17 11.13
N VAL A 70 -23.94 19.38 11.17
CA VAL A 70 -22.61 19.61 11.76
C VAL A 70 -22.63 19.27 13.25
N MET A 71 -23.66 19.66 13.99
CA MET A 71 -23.76 19.36 15.42
C MET A 71 -24.03 17.87 15.69
N ASP A 72 -24.75 17.19 14.81
CA ASP A 72 -25.01 15.75 14.89
C ASP A 72 -23.74 14.98 14.52
N PHE A 73 -23.01 15.38 13.48
CA PHE A 73 -21.68 14.85 13.16
C PHE A 73 -20.69 15.07 14.31
N VAL A 74 -20.66 16.28 14.90
CA VAL A 74 -19.81 16.58 16.05
C VAL A 74 -20.23 15.74 17.26
N LYS A 75 -21.53 15.55 17.51
CA LYS A 75 -22.05 14.68 18.58
C LYS A 75 -21.71 13.20 18.37
N GLU A 76 -21.86 12.69 17.16
CA GLU A 76 -21.48 11.32 16.79
C GLU A 76 -19.97 11.12 16.92
N ASN A 77 -19.18 12.19 16.77
CA ASN A 77 -17.72 12.16 16.87
C ASN A 77 -17.18 12.89 18.12
N GLN A 78 -18.00 13.08 19.15
CA GLN A 78 -17.61 13.83 20.38
C GLN A 78 -16.46 13.17 21.15
N GLY A 79 -16.27 11.87 20.98
CA GLY A 79 -15.18 11.12 21.60
C GLY A 79 -13.85 11.15 20.82
N ARG A 80 -13.80 11.79 19.65
CA ARG A 80 -12.58 11.85 18.84
C ARG A 80 -11.64 12.95 19.33
N GLU A 81 -10.36 12.62 19.39
CA GLU A 81 -9.34 13.59 19.76
C GLU A 81 -9.10 14.62 18.63
N PRO A 82 -8.75 15.87 18.97
CA PRO A 82 -8.33 16.86 17.98
C PRO A 82 -7.18 16.31 17.12
N GLY A 83 -7.36 16.30 15.79
CA GLY A 83 -6.37 15.80 14.84
C GLY A 83 -6.69 14.43 14.23
N GLU A 84 -7.49 13.58 14.87
CA GLU A 84 -7.81 12.24 14.36
C GLU A 84 -8.54 12.28 13.02
N GLY A 85 -9.45 13.23 12.84
CA GLY A 85 -10.17 13.40 11.57
C GLY A 85 -9.24 13.73 10.40
N TRP A 86 -8.24 14.58 10.63
CA TRP A 86 -7.25 14.93 9.61
C TRP A 86 -6.34 13.75 9.27
N LEU A 87 -5.91 13.00 10.28
CA LEU A 87 -5.10 11.79 10.10
C LEU A 87 -5.87 10.71 9.32
N TYR A 88 -7.14 10.51 9.65
CA TYR A 88 -8.03 9.59 8.95
C TYR A 88 -8.20 9.96 7.48
N LEU A 89 -8.51 11.24 7.20
CA LEU A 89 -8.63 11.74 5.83
C LEU A 89 -7.32 11.57 5.06
N ALA A 90 -6.19 11.89 5.69
CA ALA A 90 -4.89 11.69 5.08
C ALA A 90 -4.64 10.23 4.68
N GLY A 91 -4.88 9.29 5.60
CA GLY A 91 -4.77 7.85 5.32
C GLY A 91 -5.66 7.42 4.15
N HIS A 92 -6.92 7.85 4.17
CA HIS A 92 -7.87 7.50 3.12
C HIS A 92 -7.48 8.05 1.73
N TYR A 93 -6.98 9.29 1.66
CA TYR A 93 -6.50 9.84 0.39
C TYR A 93 -5.22 9.17 -0.11
N ARG A 94 -4.37 8.65 0.78
CA ARG A 94 -3.21 7.81 0.39
C ARG A 94 -3.69 6.52 -0.27
N GLU A 95 -4.65 5.82 0.33
CA GLU A 95 -5.25 4.59 -0.23
C GLU A 95 -5.88 4.82 -1.62
N LEU A 96 -6.54 5.97 -1.80
CA LEU A 96 -7.10 6.41 -3.09
C LEU A 96 -6.04 6.85 -4.12
N LYS A 97 -4.74 6.69 -3.82
CA LYS A 97 -3.62 7.12 -4.66
C LYS A 97 -3.64 8.62 -4.97
N GLN A 98 -4.10 9.43 -4.01
CA GLN A 98 -4.13 10.89 -4.08
C GLN A 98 -3.15 11.50 -3.05
N PRO A 99 -1.83 11.30 -3.22
CA PRO A 99 -0.83 11.66 -2.21
C PRO A 99 -0.75 13.16 -1.93
N ASP A 100 -0.99 14.02 -2.92
CA ASP A 100 -0.95 15.48 -2.72
C ASP A 100 -2.09 15.99 -1.84
N ARG A 101 -3.29 15.38 -1.97
CA ARG A 101 -4.42 15.68 -1.08
C ARG A 101 -4.19 15.13 0.32
N SER A 102 -3.62 13.94 0.43
CA SER A 102 -3.23 13.37 1.73
C SER A 102 -2.25 14.31 2.47
N MET A 103 -1.21 14.78 1.78
CA MET A 103 -0.24 15.72 2.35
C MET A 103 -0.84 17.07 2.75
N LEU A 104 -1.87 17.56 2.06
CA LEU A 104 -2.57 18.78 2.47
C LEU A 104 -3.14 18.63 3.89
N TYR A 105 -3.85 17.53 4.15
CA TYR A 105 -4.44 17.27 5.47
C TYR A 105 -3.39 17.01 6.55
N LEU A 106 -2.30 16.33 6.21
CA LEU A 106 -1.17 16.15 7.13
C LEU A 106 -0.50 17.48 7.49
N ARG A 107 -0.30 18.38 6.52
CA ARG A 107 0.26 19.71 6.79
C ARG A 107 -0.65 20.53 7.70
N THR A 108 -1.96 20.43 7.51
CA THR A 108 -2.93 21.09 8.40
C THR A 108 -2.81 20.54 9.82
N LEU A 109 -2.77 19.21 9.98
CA LEU A 109 -2.59 18.54 11.27
C LEU A 109 -1.28 18.94 11.95
N LEU A 110 -0.15 18.88 11.25
CA LEU A 110 1.17 19.17 11.82
C LEU A 110 1.36 20.66 12.18
N ARG A 111 0.51 21.56 11.66
CA ARG A 111 0.52 22.99 12.00
C ARG A 111 -0.40 23.36 13.16
N SER A 112 -1.37 22.51 13.50
CA SER A 112 -2.30 22.79 14.60
C SER A 112 -1.59 22.72 15.95
N GLU A 113 -1.82 23.74 16.76
CA GLU A 113 -1.42 23.77 18.15
C GLU A 113 -2.39 22.89 18.99
N HIS A 114 -1.88 22.28 20.06
CA HIS A 114 -2.67 21.47 21.02
C HIS A 114 -3.23 20.12 20.50
N ILE A 115 -2.43 19.36 19.74
CA ILE A 115 -2.74 17.97 19.34
C ILE A 115 -1.98 16.98 20.23
N ASN A 116 -2.60 15.83 20.51
CA ASN A 116 -1.95 14.72 21.18
C ASN A 116 -0.65 14.31 20.43
N PRO A 117 0.51 14.28 21.11
CA PRO A 117 1.78 13.89 20.48
C PRO A 117 1.71 12.56 19.71
N ARG A 118 0.89 11.62 20.17
CA ARG A 118 0.68 10.33 19.49
C ARG A 118 0.15 10.49 18.06
N ILE A 119 -0.81 11.39 17.87
CA ILE A 119 -1.41 11.68 16.56
C ILE A 119 -0.37 12.37 15.67
N VAL A 120 0.44 13.26 16.23
CA VAL A 120 1.54 13.93 15.52
C VAL A 120 2.57 12.90 15.04
N TRP A 121 2.98 11.97 15.90
CA TRP A 121 3.95 10.93 15.52
C TRP A 121 3.42 10.01 14.42
N GLU A 122 2.15 9.60 14.50
CA GLU A 122 1.52 8.80 13.44
C GLU A 122 1.42 9.60 12.13
N ALA A 123 1.08 10.89 12.21
CA ALA A 123 1.04 11.76 11.04
C ALA A 123 2.43 11.94 10.39
N MET A 124 3.50 12.03 11.18
CA MET A 124 4.88 12.11 10.67
C MET A 124 5.32 10.80 10.01
N LEU A 125 4.98 9.65 10.59
CA LEU A 125 5.22 8.34 9.96
C LEU A 125 4.49 8.22 8.62
N LEU A 126 3.20 8.59 8.60
CA LEU A 126 2.40 8.56 7.37
C LEU A 126 2.93 9.54 6.32
N ASN A 127 3.41 10.72 6.73
CA ASN A 127 4.04 11.68 5.83
C ASN A 127 5.32 11.11 5.22
N ALA A 128 6.17 10.46 6.03
CA ALA A 128 7.39 9.80 5.54
C ALA A 128 7.08 8.68 4.53
N ASP A 129 6.04 7.88 4.77
CA ASP A 129 5.57 6.85 3.85
C ASP A 129 5.13 7.42 2.50
N ILE A 130 4.34 8.49 2.50
CA ILE A 130 3.89 9.15 1.26
C ILE A 130 5.09 9.74 0.51
N LEU A 131 6.05 10.33 1.21
CA LEU A 131 7.28 10.83 0.61
C LEU A 131 8.11 9.69 -0.01
N LYS A 132 8.18 8.52 0.65
CA LYS A 132 8.81 7.30 0.11
C LYS A 132 8.09 6.84 -1.18
N GLU A 133 6.75 6.80 -1.20
CA GLU A 133 5.96 6.47 -2.39
C GLU A 133 6.19 7.46 -3.55
N LYS A 134 6.34 8.74 -3.24
CA LYS A 134 6.69 9.79 -4.22
C LYS A 134 8.16 9.79 -4.64
N LYS A 135 8.98 8.86 -4.11
CA LYS A 135 10.43 8.77 -4.33
C LYS A 135 11.22 9.99 -3.82
N GLU A 136 10.65 10.76 -2.88
CA GLU A 136 11.28 11.90 -2.22
C GLU A 136 12.08 11.45 -0.98
N TYR A 137 13.06 10.56 -1.18
CA TYR A 137 13.77 9.85 -0.10
C TYR A 137 14.51 10.78 0.89
N ALA A 138 15.09 11.88 0.40
CA ALA A 138 15.79 12.85 1.24
C ALA A 138 14.83 13.60 2.18
N SER A 139 13.62 13.90 1.70
CA SER A 139 12.56 14.50 2.51
C SER A 139 12.03 13.50 3.54
N ALA A 140 11.80 12.25 3.12
CA ALA A 140 11.32 11.18 4.00
C ALA A 140 12.29 10.89 5.16
N THR A 141 13.58 10.72 4.87
CA THR A 141 14.62 10.50 5.90
C THR A 141 14.75 11.67 6.86
N ARG A 142 14.63 12.91 6.36
CA ARG A 142 14.63 14.12 7.19
C ARG A 142 13.43 14.13 8.14
N GLU A 143 12.24 13.77 7.66
CA GLU A 143 11.02 13.71 8.48
C GLU A 143 11.14 12.65 9.57
N LEU A 144 11.62 11.45 9.23
CA LEU A 144 11.89 10.37 10.19
C LEU A 144 12.97 10.76 11.21
N GLY A 145 14.00 11.47 10.78
CA GLY A 145 15.02 12.04 11.66
C GLY A 145 14.41 12.97 12.71
N ARG A 146 13.59 13.94 12.27
CA ARG A 146 12.87 14.83 13.19
C ARG A 146 11.99 14.06 14.18
N LEU A 147 11.27 13.02 13.69
CA LEU A 147 10.45 12.19 14.57
C LEU A 147 11.30 11.49 15.64
N ILE A 148 12.46 10.93 15.27
CA ILE A 148 13.37 10.28 16.22
C ILE A 148 13.95 11.28 17.22
N ASP A 149 14.31 12.48 16.77
CA ASP A 149 14.86 13.55 17.62
C ASP A 149 13.85 14.06 18.66
N MET A 150 12.54 13.93 18.39
CA MET A 150 11.47 14.23 19.33
C MET A 150 11.34 13.20 20.47
N VAL A 151 12.09 12.10 20.42
CA VAL A 151 12.06 10.99 21.39
C VAL A 151 10.62 10.48 21.63
N PRO A 152 9.98 9.90 20.59
CA PRO A 152 8.59 9.46 20.69
C PRO A 152 8.50 8.19 21.54
N ALA A 153 7.28 7.75 21.84
CA ALA A 153 7.09 6.47 22.52
C ALA A 153 7.75 5.32 21.74
N ARG A 154 8.21 4.29 22.47
CA ARG A 154 9.10 3.23 21.96
C ARG A 154 8.60 2.59 20.66
N ASN A 155 7.32 2.26 20.58
CA ASN A 155 6.69 1.68 19.40
C ASN A 155 6.82 2.56 18.14
N TYR A 156 6.68 3.88 18.27
CA TYR A 156 6.85 4.84 17.16
C TYR A 156 8.32 4.99 16.78
N MET A 157 9.21 4.97 17.77
CA MET A 157 10.66 5.07 17.56
C MET A 157 11.18 3.88 16.76
N VAL A 158 10.75 2.67 17.10
CA VAL A 158 11.12 1.43 16.38
C VAL A 158 10.63 1.51 14.93
N ARG A 159 9.34 1.83 14.71
CA ARG A 159 8.77 2.02 13.37
C ARG A 159 9.54 3.06 12.55
N ALA A 160 9.90 4.20 13.17
CA ALA A 160 10.64 5.26 12.50
C ALA A 160 12.05 4.83 12.09
N LYS A 161 12.76 4.09 12.95
CA LYS A 161 14.11 3.59 12.66
C LYS A 161 14.11 2.52 11.57
N ILE A 162 13.15 1.59 11.59
CA ILE A 162 12.96 0.59 10.52
C ILE A 162 12.70 1.31 9.20
N ALA A 163 11.71 2.21 9.14
CA ALA A 163 11.40 2.96 7.93
C ALA A 163 12.61 3.76 7.41
N ARG A 164 13.45 4.30 8.31
CA ARG A 164 14.67 5.02 7.92
C ARG A 164 15.71 4.07 7.33
N ALA A 165 15.92 2.91 7.95
CA ALA A 165 16.87 1.91 7.49
C ALA A 165 16.48 1.36 6.10
N GLU A 166 15.19 1.09 5.87
CA GLU A 166 14.67 0.72 4.55
C GLU A 166 14.97 1.76 3.47
N ILE A 167 14.80 3.05 3.77
CA ILE A 167 15.05 4.12 2.78
C ILE A 167 16.54 4.28 2.50
N ILE A 168 17.40 4.12 3.51
CA ILE A 168 18.86 4.15 3.35
C ILE A 168 19.30 2.98 2.47
N GLY A 169 18.84 1.77 2.80
CA GLY A 169 19.17 0.52 2.09
C GLY A 169 18.37 0.25 0.81
N ARG A 170 17.56 1.20 0.32
CA ARG A 170 16.60 0.98 -0.79
C ARG A 170 17.19 0.45 -2.11
N ASN A 171 18.49 0.65 -2.33
CA ASN A 171 19.17 0.22 -3.54
C ASN A 171 19.94 -1.11 -3.34
N LEU A 172 19.98 -1.66 -2.13
CA LEU A 172 20.67 -2.90 -1.83
C LEU A 172 19.87 -4.10 -2.34
N THR A 173 20.51 -5.26 -2.37
CA THR A 173 19.88 -6.52 -2.74
C THR A 173 18.67 -6.78 -1.83
N THR A 174 17.52 -7.11 -2.42
CA THR A 174 16.28 -7.42 -1.68
C THR A 174 15.92 -8.89 -1.80
N MET A 175 15.14 -9.43 -0.85
CA MET A 175 14.63 -10.80 -0.95
C MET A 175 13.82 -11.02 -2.23
N GLU A 176 13.02 -10.03 -2.66
CA GLU A 176 12.28 -10.13 -3.92
C GLU A 176 13.19 -10.28 -5.14
N GLU A 177 14.30 -9.54 -5.18
CA GLU A 177 15.29 -9.65 -6.25
C GLU A 177 15.94 -11.03 -6.22
N LEU A 178 16.28 -11.52 -5.03
CA LEU A 178 16.85 -12.86 -4.85
C LEU A 178 15.90 -13.96 -5.31
N TYR A 179 14.62 -13.91 -4.91
CA TYR A 179 13.60 -14.86 -5.38
C TYR A 179 13.45 -14.84 -6.91
N LYS A 180 13.47 -13.65 -7.52
CA LYS A 180 13.38 -13.52 -8.98
C LYS A 180 14.61 -14.11 -9.67
N ALA A 181 15.81 -13.84 -9.16
CA ALA A 181 17.06 -14.41 -9.69
C ALA A 181 17.07 -15.93 -9.55
N PHE A 182 16.72 -16.45 -8.37
CA PHE A 182 16.62 -17.88 -8.10
C PHE A 182 15.62 -18.59 -9.03
N LYS A 183 14.44 -17.99 -9.23
CA LYS A 183 13.43 -18.51 -10.15
C LYS A 183 13.91 -18.54 -11.61
N ARG A 184 14.68 -17.54 -12.04
CA ARG A 184 15.26 -17.48 -13.39
C ARG A 184 16.33 -18.55 -13.58
N TYR A 185 17.19 -18.72 -12.58
CA TYR A 185 18.25 -19.72 -12.60
C TYR A 185 17.72 -21.15 -12.84
N TYR A 186 16.62 -21.52 -12.17
CA TYR A 186 15.96 -22.83 -12.34
C TYR A 186 14.82 -22.82 -13.36
N TRP A 187 14.73 -21.79 -14.20
CA TRP A 187 13.75 -21.80 -15.28
C TRP A 187 14.04 -23.00 -16.19
N PRO A 188 13.03 -23.74 -16.72
CA PRO A 188 13.27 -24.97 -17.45
C PRO A 188 14.27 -24.83 -18.59
N TRP A 189 14.28 -23.69 -19.28
CA TRP A 189 15.24 -23.34 -20.34
C TRP A 189 15.82 -21.95 -20.07
N PRO A 190 16.79 -21.84 -19.15
CA PRO A 190 17.36 -20.55 -18.78
C PRO A 190 18.32 -20.08 -19.88
N GLU A 191 18.24 -18.81 -20.25
CA GLU A 191 19.28 -18.22 -21.11
C GLU A 191 20.56 -18.01 -20.29
N LYS A 192 21.72 -17.83 -20.94
CA LYS A 192 22.97 -17.46 -20.23
C LYS A 192 22.80 -16.34 -19.18
N PRO A 193 22.13 -15.21 -19.48
CA PRO A 193 21.89 -14.17 -18.47
C PRO A 193 21.01 -14.63 -17.29
N ASP A 194 20.16 -15.64 -17.46
CA ASP A 194 19.33 -16.18 -16.38
C ASP A 194 20.14 -17.07 -15.43
N ILE A 195 21.16 -17.77 -15.96
CA ILE A 195 22.09 -18.60 -15.18
C ILE A 195 23.01 -17.70 -14.35
N GLU A 196 23.48 -16.59 -14.92
CA GLU A 196 24.35 -15.63 -14.24
C GLU A 196 23.54 -14.68 -13.31
N ALA A 197 22.20 -14.72 -13.33
CA ALA A 197 21.34 -13.78 -12.60
C ALA A 197 21.62 -13.69 -11.09
N ILE A 198 22.03 -14.80 -10.47
CA ILE A 198 22.38 -14.84 -9.04
C ILE A 198 23.79 -14.33 -8.82
N GLU A 199 24.73 -14.68 -9.71
CA GLU A 199 26.11 -14.16 -9.69
C GLU A 199 26.11 -12.63 -9.81
N TYR A 200 25.22 -12.05 -10.64
CA TYR A 200 25.03 -10.59 -10.73
C TYR A 200 24.54 -9.92 -9.45
N LEU A 201 24.00 -10.68 -8.48
CA LEU A 201 23.66 -10.17 -7.15
C LEU A 201 24.83 -10.28 -6.16
N MET A 202 25.88 -11.03 -6.51
CA MET A 202 27.01 -11.31 -5.64
C MET A 202 28.11 -10.26 -5.81
N GLY A 203 28.32 -9.47 -4.76
CA GLY A 203 29.32 -8.42 -4.68
C GLY A 203 28.94 -7.12 -5.40
N PHE A 204 29.96 -6.28 -5.58
CA PHE A 204 29.79 -4.92 -6.14
C PHE A 204 29.61 -4.89 -7.66
N GLU A 205 29.37 -6.02 -8.33
CA GLU A 205 29.26 -6.08 -9.80
C GLU A 205 28.13 -5.20 -10.34
N ARG A 206 27.10 -4.94 -9.52
CA ARG A 206 25.99 -4.04 -9.84
C ARG A 206 26.30 -2.54 -9.63
N GLY A 207 27.51 -2.20 -9.20
CA GLY A 207 27.97 -0.82 -9.00
C GLY A 207 27.41 -0.16 -7.73
N TYR A 208 27.23 -0.92 -6.66
CA TYR A 208 26.70 -0.41 -5.40
C TYR A 208 27.67 0.56 -4.71
N ASP A 209 27.11 1.58 -4.08
CA ASP A 209 27.85 2.53 -3.26
C ASP A 209 28.13 1.90 -1.89
N LEU A 210 29.39 1.54 -1.63
CA LEU A 210 29.84 0.98 -0.36
C LEU A 210 29.47 1.89 0.82
N GLU A 211 29.45 3.20 0.65
CA GLU A 211 29.06 4.14 1.70
C GLU A 211 27.59 3.95 2.09
N ILE A 212 26.71 3.73 1.11
CA ILE A 212 25.30 3.45 1.34
C ILE A 212 25.13 2.09 2.04
N ALA A 213 25.88 1.07 1.61
CA ALA A 213 25.85 -0.25 2.24
C ALA A 213 26.29 -0.18 3.71
N MET A 214 27.38 0.52 4.02
CA MET A 214 27.87 0.68 5.39
C MET A 214 26.88 1.47 6.26
N ARG A 215 26.29 2.55 5.75
CA ARG A 215 25.26 3.32 6.49
C ARG A 215 23.99 2.51 6.73
N ALA A 216 23.60 1.65 5.78
CA ALA A 216 22.48 0.74 5.96
C ALA A 216 22.81 -0.31 7.02
N LEU A 217 24.01 -0.88 6.98
CA LEU A 217 24.49 -1.85 7.96
C LEU A 217 24.45 -1.27 9.38
N GLU A 218 25.01 -0.07 9.59
CA GLU A 218 24.97 0.62 10.90
C GLU A 218 23.52 0.82 11.39
N ALA A 219 22.61 1.21 10.50
CA ALA A 219 21.21 1.41 10.85
C ALA A 219 20.52 0.09 11.24
N TRP A 220 20.79 -1.00 10.53
CA TRP A 220 20.23 -2.31 10.85
C TRP A 220 20.87 -2.94 12.09
N GLU A 221 22.18 -2.77 12.32
CA GLU A 221 22.85 -3.24 13.53
C GLU A 221 22.27 -2.60 14.79
N GLU A 222 21.94 -1.31 14.73
CA GLU A 222 21.23 -0.64 15.81
C GLU A 222 19.87 -1.33 16.11
N ILE A 223 19.08 -1.62 15.07
CA ILE A 223 17.75 -2.23 15.20
C ILE A 223 17.86 -3.69 15.66
N ALA A 224 18.88 -4.43 15.23
CA ALA A 224 19.13 -5.80 15.66
C ALA A 224 19.37 -5.90 17.18
N GLY A 225 19.86 -4.83 17.81
CA GLY A 225 20.02 -4.73 19.27
C GLY A 225 18.73 -4.43 20.05
N PHE A 226 17.59 -4.29 19.38
CA PHE A 226 16.33 -3.96 20.05
C PHE A 226 15.72 -5.15 20.81
N PRO A 227 15.03 -4.91 21.94
CA PRO A 227 14.27 -5.93 22.65
C PRO A 227 13.02 -6.40 21.89
N GLU A 228 12.52 -5.60 20.93
CA GLU A 228 11.40 -5.99 20.07
C GLU A 228 11.83 -7.08 19.08
N GLU A 229 11.35 -8.30 19.29
CA GLU A 229 11.80 -9.50 18.57
C GLU A 229 11.57 -9.41 17.05
N GLU A 230 10.36 -9.03 16.61
CA GLU A 230 10.05 -8.87 15.19
C GLU A 230 10.99 -7.89 14.49
N ALA A 231 11.28 -6.76 15.14
CA ALA A 231 12.19 -5.74 14.62
C ALA A 231 13.64 -6.24 14.57
N SER A 232 14.08 -6.93 15.63
CA SER A 232 15.43 -7.50 15.71
C SER A 232 15.65 -8.59 14.66
N ASN A 233 14.67 -9.50 14.47
CA ASN A 233 14.73 -10.57 13.48
C ASN A 233 14.74 -10.03 12.06
N LEU A 234 13.89 -9.04 11.75
CA LEU A 234 13.91 -8.33 10.47
C LEU A 234 15.29 -7.70 10.19
N ALA A 235 15.86 -7.03 11.19
CA ALA A 235 17.19 -6.43 11.04
C ALA A 235 18.28 -7.49 10.83
N ASN A 236 18.24 -8.61 11.57
CA ASN A 236 19.18 -9.72 11.38
C ASN A 236 19.10 -10.30 9.95
N LEU A 237 17.90 -10.41 9.38
CA LEU A 237 17.74 -10.84 7.97
C LEU A 237 18.42 -9.86 7.01
N HIS A 238 18.16 -8.55 7.16
CA HIS A 238 18.76 -7.53 6.30
C HIS A 238 20.29 -7.48 6.42
N ILE A 239 20.84 -7.58 7.64
CA ILE A 239 22.29 -7.66 7.85
C ILE A 239 22.86 -8.90 7.17
N ALA A 240 22.19 -10.05 7.30
CA ALA A 240 22.64 -11.28 6.66
C ALA A 240 22.66 -11.18 5.13
N MET A 241 21.61 -10.62 4.52
CA MET A 241 21.58 -10.38 3.08
C MET A 241 22.70 -9.45 2.62
N LEU A 242 22.94 -8.37 3.37
CA LEU A 242 23.97 -7.39 3.06
C LEU A 242 25.36 -8.03 3.08
N TYR A 243 25.66 -8.86 4.09
CA TYR A 243 26.91 -9.62 4.11
C TYR A 243 26.99 -10.66 2.99
N ALA A 244 25.92 -11.40 2.75
CA ALA A 244 25.93 -12.50 1.79
C ALA A 244 26.03 -12.04 0.34
N PHE A 245 25.36 -10.95 -0.04
CA PHE A 245 25.27 -10.51 -1.42
C PHE A 245 25.99 -9.19 -1.66
N ASP A 246 25.65 -8.12 -0.93
CA ASP A 246 26.20 -6.80 -1.25
C ASP A 246 27.70 -6.69 -0.90
N LEU A 247 28.14 -7.27 0.23
CA LEU A 247 29.55 -7.28 0.66
C LEU A 247 30.32 -8.55 0.25
N ASN A 248 29.62 -9.57 -0.25
CA ASN A 248 30.20 -10.85 -0.66
C ASN A 248 31.09 -11.50 0.42
N ASP A 249 30.63 -11.51 1.68
CA ASP A 249 31.21 -12.23 2.82
C ASP A 249 30.15 -13.14 3.50
N PRO A 250 29.74 -14.25 2.84
CA PRO A 250 28.72 -15.16 3.35
C PRO A 250 29.01 -15.76 4.74
N PRO A 251 30.26 -16.08 5.13
CA PRO A 251 30.55 -16.53 6.49
C PRO A 251 30.09 -15.54 7.57
N ARG A 252 30.11 -14.22 7.30
CA ARG A 252 29.64 -13.19 8.23
C ARG A 252 28.12 -13.08 8.33
N SER A 253 27.36 -13.59 7.37
CA SER A 253 25.88 -13.53 7.44
C SER A 253 25.29 -14.60 8.38
N LEU A 254 25.92 -15.77 8.47
CA LEU A 254 25.42 -16.93 9.23
C LEU A 254 25.13 -16.62 10.72
N PRO A 255 25.96 -15.88 11.47
CA PRO A 255 25.67 -15.54 12.87
C PRO A 255 24.38 -14.73 13.04
N PHE A 256 23.99 -13.93 12.06
CA PHE A 256 22.75 -13.15 12.10
C PHE A 256 21.54 -14.03 11.76
N LEU A 257 21.66 -14.90 10.76
CA LEU A 257 20.60 -15.87 10.43
C LEU A 257 20.32 -16.87 11.55
N ASN A 258 21.32 -17.17 12.38
CA ASN A 258 21.16 -18.08 13.52
C ASN A 258 20.52 -17.40 14.74
N LYS A 259 20.37 -16.08 14.75
CA LYS A 259 19.62 -15.34 15.79
C LYS A 259 18.12 -15.31 15.53
N ILE A 260 17.71 -15.50 14.28
CA ILE A 260 16.29 -15.51 13.88
C ILE A 260 15.66 -16.79 14.40
N LYS A 261 14.57 -16.66 15.17
CA LYS A 261 13.87 -17.81 15.76
C LYS A 261 12.95 -18.47 14.73
N GLU A 262 12.80 -19.79 14.85
CA GLU A 262 11.81 -20.54 14.07
C GLU A 262 10.38 -20.08 14.39
N GLY A 263 9.53 -19.98 13.37
CA GLY A 263 8.14 -19.52 13.50
C GLY A 263 7.95 -18.00 13.51
N ASP A 264 9.03 -17.23 13.42
CA ASP A 264 8.97 -15.77 13.19
C ASP A 264 8.55 -15.43 11.76
N ALA A 265 8.05 -14.20 11.54
CA ALA A 265 7.60 -13.72 10.24
C ALA A 265 8.67 -13.77 9.15
N VAL A 266 9.97 -13.66 9.52
CA VAL A 266 11.08 -13.72 8.56
C VAL A 266 11.82 -15.07 8.54
N SER A 267 11.28 -16.10 9.21
CA SER A 267 11.96 -17.38 9.37
C SER A 267 12.09 -18.16 8.06
N GLU A 268 11.08 -18.10 7.19
CA GLU A 268 11.11 -18.73 5.85
C GLU A 268 12.12 -18.04 4.92
N GLU A 269 12.18 -16.71 4.92
CA GLU A 269 13.19 -15.94 4.21
C GLU A 269 14.61 -16.29 4.68
N ALA A 270 14.79 -16.43 6.00
CA ALA A 270 16.08 -16.80 6.59
C ALA A 270 16.51 -18.21 6.17
N ALA A 271 15.59 -19.18 6.18
CA ALA A 271 15.86 -20.55 5.72
C ALA A 271 16.22 -20.57 4.22
N PHE A 272 15.44 -19.87 3.40
CA PHE A 272 15.73 -19.72 1.97
C PHE A 272 17.12 -19.11 1.74
N LEU A 273 17.48 -18.05 2.47
CA LEU A 273 18.79 -17.41 2.36
C LEU A 273 19.94 -18.37 2.72
N LYS A 274 19.81 -19.16 3.78
CA LYS A 274 20.80 -20.20 4.13
C LYS A 274 20.98 -21.21 2.99
N ALA A 275 19.87 -21.64 2.39
CA ALA A 275 19.88 -22.65 1.33
C ALA A 275 20.48 -22.10 0.02
N VAL A 276 20.19 -20.84 -0.34
CA VAL A 276 20.84 -20.16 -1.47
C VAL A 276 22.35 -20.05 -1.22
N MET A 277 22.76 -19.64 -0.02
CA MET A 277 24.18 -19.54 0.30
C MET A 277 24.90 -20.89 0.21
N ALA A 278 24.28 -21.96 0.73
CA ALA A 278 24.84 -23.31 0.61
C ALA A 278 24.97 -23.77 -0.85
N HIS A 279 24.03 -23.39 -1.72
CA HIS A 279 24.06 -23.78 -3.12
C HIS A 279 25.18 -23.05 -3.90
N PHE A 280 25.32 -21.74 -3.72
CA PHE A 280 26.19 -20.91 -4.56
C PHE A 280 27.57 -20.63 -3.98
N TYR A 281 27.72 -20.60 -2.65
CA TYR A 281 29.00 -20.31 -1.98
C TYR A 281 29.75 -21.55 -1.49
N THR A 282 29.13 -22.74 -1.59
CA THR A 282 29.80 -24.03 -1.36
C THR A 282 29.68 -24.96 -2.57
N PRO A 283 30.34 -24.67 -3.70
CA PRO A 283 30.30 -25.51 -4.89
C PRO A 283 30.81 -26.92 -4.58
N GLY A 284 29.98 -27.94 -4.86
CA GLY A 284 30.28 -29.35 -4.58
C GLY A 284 29.67 -29.91 -3.29
N ALA A 285 28.89 -29.12 -2.55
CA ALA A 285 28.01 -29.65 -1.50
C ALA A 285 26.97 -30.63 -2.11
N ASP A 286 26.69 -31.73 -1.41
CA ASP A 286 25.73 -32.74 -1.88
C ASP A 286 24.35 -32.08 -2.10
N LEU A 287 23.77 -32.29 -3.28
CA LEU A 287 22.45 -31.77 -3.64
C LEU A 287 21.38 -32.18 -2.62
N ASN A 288 21.51 -33.36 -2.01
CA ASN A 288 20.61 -33.81 -0.94
C ASN A 288 20.70 -32.93 0.30
N VAL A 289 21.91 -32.50 0.70
CA VAL A 289 22.12 -31.58 1.84
C VAL A 289 21.58 -30.18 1.53
N CYS A 290 21.66 -29.74 0.28
CA CYS A 290 21.03 -28.47 -0.13
C CYS A 290 19.50 -28.59 -0.05
N LEU A 291 18.92 -29.68 -0.56
CA LEU A 291 17.48 -29.94 -0.55
C LEU A 291 16.89 -30.13 0.85
N GLU A 292 17.62 -30.73 1.79
CA GLU A 292 17.22 -30.83 3.21
C GLU A 292 17.13 -29.46 3.90
N ASN A 293 17.83 -28.43 3.41
CA ASN A 293 17.68 -27.06 3.93
C ASN A 293 16.49 -26.31 3.32
N TYR A 294 15.84 -26.86 2.28
CA TYR A 294 14.62 -26.30 1.66
C TYR A 294 13.32 -26.97 2.15
N SER A 295 13.41 -28.04 2.93
CA SER A 295 12.27 -28.80 3.48
C SER A 295 11.91 -28.38 4.89
#